data_AF-A0A6M3JQ00-F1
#
_entry.id   AF-A0A6M3JQ00-F1
#
_cell.length_a   1.000
_cell.length_b   1.000
_cell.length_c   1.000
_cell.angle_alpha   90.00
_cell.angle_beta   90.00
_cell.angle_gamma   90.00
#
_symmetry.space_group_name_H-M   'P 1'
#
loop_
_entity.id
_entity.type
_entity.pdbx_description
1 polymer ?
#
loop_
_entity_poly.entity_id
_entity_poly.type
_entity_poly.pdbx_seq_one_letter_code
_entity_poly.pdbx_strand_id
1 'polypeptide(L)'
;MATNTKLGDRAQDSYVTASQADTYFGNRRDTTEWDNIATTSNKEVVLKQAAQDIDIFNYVGEKYYDSQGLAFPRNDHKIVTGNCTASITNTSFRHGNLKSSTYGKYPTSYWKYGSVHITTGTPLNDIKLIASSNTVTGSITVATFTATPTTNTGFIVFAPIDKNIRNAQCEQALFILKNANIESLYNYRDAGAREVEIGDVRVSFGSSASDKIAISPEARKLLSRWIRKQVKVGRA
;
A
#
# COMPACT_ATOMS: atom_id res chain seq x y z
N MET A 1 -8.06 -13.88 3.97
CA MET A 1 -8.97 -13.11 3.07
C MET A 1 -8.09 -12.18 2.28
N ALA A 2 -8.07 -12.34 0.95
CA ALA A 2 -7.15 -11.63 0.07
C ALA A 2 -7.04 -10.13 0.40
N THR A 3 -5.82 -9.60 0.40
CA THR A 3 -5.55 -8.16 0.52
C THR A 3 -6.12 -7.41 -0.68
N ASN A 4 -6.86 -6.34 -0.43
CA ASN A 4 -7.29 -5.40 -1.46
C ASN A 4 -6.23 -4.30 -1.67
N THR A 5 -5.52 -4.40 -2.79
CA THR A 5 -4.43 -3.49 -3.19
C THR A 5 -4.82 -2.50 -4.28
N LYS A 6 -6.12 -2.38 -4.58
CA LYS A 6 -6.63 -1.44 -5.59
C LYS A 6 -6.49 -0.01 -5.06
N LEU A 7 -5.55 0.75 -5.61
CA LEU A 7 -5.26 2.11 -5.18
C LEU A 7 -6.49 3.02 -5.32
N GLY A 8 -6.89 3.71 -4.26
CA GLY A 8 -8.02 4.64 -4.27
C GLY A 8 -9.38 3.96 -4.04
N ASP A 9 -9.42 2.64 -3.85
CA ASP A 9 -10.65 1.93 -3.46
C ASP A 9 -10.99 2.25 -1.99
N ARG A 10 -12.28 2.41 -1.68
CA ARG A 10 -12.78 2.57 -0.31
C ARG A 10 -12.48 1.34 0.55
N ALA A 11 -12.46 0.17 -0.06
CA ALA A 11 -12.16 -1.09 0.61
C ALA A 11 -10.66 -1.46 0.56
N GLN A 12 -9.78 -0.55 0.13
CA GLN A 12 -8.34 -0.80 0.13
C GLN A 12 -7.85 -1.06 1.56
N ASP A 13 -7.16 -2.17 1.78
CA ASP A 13 -6.68 -2.60 3.10
C ASP A 13 -5.18 -2.93 3.13
N SER A 14 -4.51 -2.84 1.99
CA SER A 14 -3.07 -3.08 1.86
C SER A 14 -2.49 -2.35 0.64
N TYR A 15 -1.19 -2.07 0.64
CA TYR A 15 -0.44 -1.62 -0.55
C TYR A 15 0.28 -2.76 -1.27
N VAL A 16 0.41 -3.93 -0.64
CA VAL A 16 1.08 -5.12 -1.18
C VAL A 16 0.24 -6.39 -1.02
N THR A 17 0.40 -7.32 -1.95
CA THR A 17 -0.12 -8.69 -1.80
C THR A 17 0.89 -9.57 -1.06
N ALA A 18 0.44 -10.69 -0.48
CA ALA A 18 1.33 -11.67 0.16
C ALA A 18 2.45 -12.14 -0.79
N SER A 19 2.13 -12.40 -2.07
CA SER A 19 3.13 -12.79 -3.07
C SER A 19 4.16 -11.68 -3.36
N GLN A 20 3.76 -10.40 -3.34
CA GLN A 20 4.70 -9.29 -3.47
C GLN A 20 5.61 -9.19 -2.24
N ALA A 21 5.07 -9.42 -1.04
CA ALA A 21 5.84 -9.45 0.19
C ALA A 21 6.82 -10.64 0.23
N ASP A 22 6.41 -11.83 -0.20
CA ASP A 22 7.31 -13.00 -0.33
C ASP A 22 8.47 -12.71 -1.28
N THR A 23 8.19 -12.06 -2.42
CA THR A 23 9.24 -11.64 -3.37
C THR A 23 10.21 -10.63 -2.74
N TYR A 24 9.69 -9.73 -1.91
CA TYR A 24 10.47 -8.72 -1.22
C TYR A 24 11.40 -9.34 -0.15
N PHE A 25 10.90 -10.31 0.62
CA PHE A 25 11.65 -10.97 1.68
C PHE A 25 12.60 -12.05 1.19
N GLY A 26 12.31 -12.72 0.06
CA GLY A 26 13.14 -13.82 -0.47
C GLY A 26 14.58 -13.45 -0.82
N ASN A 27 14.94 -12.16 -0.88
CA ASN A 27 16.30 -11.68 -1.10
C ASN A 27 16.95 -11.07 0.15
N ARG A 28 16.39 -11.30 1.34
CA ARG A 28 16.83 -10.67 2.59
C ARG A 28 17.20 -11.70 3.64
N ARG A 29 18.05 -11.27 4.58
CA ARG A 29 18.34 -12.00 5.81
C ARG A 29 17.37 -11.56 6.92
N ASP A 30 17.25 -12.37 7.97
CA ASP A 30 16.42 -12.10 9.16
C ASP A 30 14.92 -12.00 8.91
N THR A 31 14.41 -12.81 7.98
CA THR A 31 13.00 -12.94 7.60
C THR A 31 12.33 -14.18 8.18
N THR A 32 13.02 -14.93 9.05
CA THR A 32 12.55 -16.20 9.63
C THR A 32 11.11 -16.13 10.16
N GLU A 33 10.75 -15.05 10.88
CA GLU A 33 9.39 -14.87 11.41
C GLU A 33 8.33 -14.75 10.30
N TRP A 34 8.67 -14.14 9.16
CA TRP A 34 7.79 -14.08 8.00
C TRP A 34 7.70 -15.44 7.30
N ASP A 35 8.84 -16.12 7.14
CA ASP A 35 8.95 -17.40 6.45
C ASP A 35 8.27 -18.53 7.23
N ASN A 36 8.22 -18.44 8.56
CA ASN A 36 7.54 -19.37 9.45
C ASN A 36 6.00 -19.26 9.43
N ILE A 37 5.43 -18.22 8.81
CA ILE A 37 3.97 -18.09 8.71
C ILE A 37 3.43 -19.15 7.75
N ALA A 38 2.76 -20.15 8.33
CA ALA A 38 2.27 -21.33 7.61
C ALA A 38 1.22 -21.03 6.53
N THR A 39 0.41 -19.97 6.67
CA THR A 39 -0.70 -19.71 5.74
C THR A 39 -0.65 -18.30 5.14
N THR A 40 -1.00 -18.19 3.86
CA THR A 40 -1.13 -16.91 3.17
C THR A 40 -2.14 -16.00 3.85
N SER A 41 -3.23 -16.55 4.41
CA SER A 41 -4.23 -15.72 5.12
C SER A 41 -3.65 -15.05 6.36
N ASN A 42 -2.75 -15.70 7.09
CA ASN A 42 -2.08 -15.07 8.24
C ASN A 42 -1.11 -13.97 7.79
N LYS A 43 -0.37 -14.19 6.68
CA LYS A 43 0.46 -13.15 6.04
C LYS A 43 -0.38 -11.93 5.66
N GLU A 44 -1.56 -12.17 5.06
CA GLU A 44 -2.51 -11.10 4.68
C GLU A 44 -3.00 -10.31 5.89
N VAL A 45 -3.32 -10.95 7.01
CA VAL A 45 -3.76 -10.25 8.24
C VAL A 45 -2.67 -9.32 8.75
N VAL A 46 -1.43 -9.80 8.85
CA VAL A 46 -0.30 -8.99 9.32
C VAL A 46 -0.02 -7.82 8.38
N LEU A 47 -0.13 -8.04 7.07
CA LEU A 47 0.01 -6.96 6.09
C LEU A 47 -1.08 -5.90 6.26
N LYS A 48 -2.33 -6.27 6.54
CA LYS A 48 -3.42 -5.31 6.79
C LYS A 48 -3.15 -4.50 8.06
N GLN A 49 -2.70 -5.14 9.13
CA GLN A 49 -2.30 -4.42 10.35
C GLN A 49 -1.15 -3.44 10.05
N ALA A 50 -0.12 -3.90 9.35
CA ALA A 50 1.00 -3.05 8.96
C ALA A 50 0.58 -1.85 8.10
N ALA A 51 -0.43 -2.02 7.23
CA ALA A 51 -0.98 -0.93 6.43
C ALA A 51 -1.70 0.11 7.29
N GLN A 52 -2.46 -0.33 8.31
CA GLN A 52 -3.13 0.57 9.26
C GLN A 52 -2.11 1.33 10.12
N ASP A 53 -1.08 0.63 10.61
CA ASP A 53 -0.01 1.22 11.42
C ASP A 53 0.70 2.35 10.67
N ILE A 54 1.02 2.15 9.38
CA ILE A 54 1.64 3.23 8.60
C ILE A 54 0.63 4.32 8.22
N ASP A 55 -0.68 4.05 8.20
CA ASP A 55 -1.68 5.05 7.83
C ASP A 55 -1.83 6.18 8.85
N ILE A 56 -1.43 5.95 10.10
CA ILE A 56 -1.55 6.94 11.20
C ILE A 56 -0.64 8.16 11.02
N PHE A 57 0.35 8.08 10.12
CA PHE A 57 1.28 9.18 9.91
C PHE A 57 0.61 10.40 9.28
N ASN A 58 1.06 11.58 9.69
CA ASN A 58 0.65 12.82 9.03
C ASN A 58 1.43 13.02 7.72
N TYR A 59 0.83 12.59 6.62
CA TYR A 59 1.40 12.68 5.29
C TYR A 59 1.25 14.08 4.65
N VAL A 60 2.18 14.43 3.77
CA VAL A 60 2.12 15.62 2.91
C VAL A 60 1.01 15.45 1.87
N GLY A 61 0.40 16.56 1.45
CA GLY A 61 -0.72 16.57 0.51
C GLY A 61 -2.03 16.12 1.17
N GLU A 62 -3.01 15.77 0.33
CA GLU A 62 -4.34 15.27 0.71
C GLU A 62 -4.57 13.89 0.07
N LYS A 63 -5.52 13.11 0.60
CA LYS A 63 -5.92 11.85 -0.06
C LYS A 63 -6.47 12.18 -1.45
N TYR A 64 -6.27 11.31 -2.44
CA TYR A 64 -6.81 11.55 -3.78
C TYR A 64 -8.35 11.53 -3.77
N TYR A 65 -8.93 10.54 -3.09
CA TYR A 65 -10.34 10.52 -2.74
C TYR A 65 -10.49 10.62 -1.23
N ASP A 66 -11.45 11.41 -0.75
CA ASP A 66 -11.76 11.46 0.69
C ASP A 66 -12.26 10.12 1.23
N SER A 67 -12.87 9.31 0.35
CA SER A 67 -13.46 8.01 0.67
C SER A 67 -12.51 6.82 0.53
N GLN A 68 -11.27 7.01 0.07
CA GLN A 68 -10.33 5.89 -0.09
C GLN A 68 -9.91 5.31 1.27
N GLY A 69 -9.71 3.99 1.32
CA GLY A 69 -9.46 3.26 2.57
C GLY A 69 -8.15 3.66 3.26
N LEU A 70 -7.07 3.82 2.50
CA LEU A 70 -5.74 4.14 3.04
C LEU A 70 -5.25 5.54 2.63
N ALA A 71 -4.16 6.04 3.22
CA ALA A 71 -3.61 7.37 3.01
C ALA A 71 -3.12 7.63 1.59
N PHE A 72 -2.64 6.60 0.88
CA PHE A 72 -2.23 6.69 -0.52
C PHE A 72 -3.24 6.00 -1.45
N PRO A 73 -3.48 6.52 -2.66
CA PRO A 73 -2.75 7.60 -3.35
C PRO A 73 -3.04 9.01 -2.80
N ARG A 74 -2.10 9.94 -2.99
CA ARG A 74 -2.28 11.37 -2.65
C ARG A 74 -2.73 12.17 -3.87
N ASN A 75 -3.12 13.42 -3.65
CA ASN A 75 -3.54 14.36 -4.71
C ASN A 75 -2.46 14.62 -5.78
N ASP A 76 -1.18 14.46 -5.46
CA ASP A 76 -0.05 14.58 -6.41
C ASP A 76 0.28 13.26 -7.13
N HIS A 77 -0.49 12.20 -6.88
CA HIS A 77 -0.22 10.89 -7.46
C HIS A 77 -0.40 10.90 -8.97
N LYS A 78 0.47 10.17 -9.67
CA LYS A 78 0.45 10.14 -11.12
C LYS A 78 -0.76 9.35 -11.63
N ILE A 79 -1.62 10.02 -12.38
CA ILE A 79 -2.81 9.44 -13.00
C ILE A 79 -2.84 9.65 -14.51
N VAL A 80 -3.65 8.85 -15.20
CA VAL A 80 -4.08 9.08 -16.58
C VAL A 80 -5.59 9.00 -16.62
N THR A 81 -6.22 10.05 -17.12
CA THR A 81 -7.68 10.12 -17.31
C THR A 81 -8.01 10.21 -18.80
N GLY A 82 -9.23 9.82 -19.15
CA GLY A 82 -9.74 9.91 -20.52
C GLY A 82 -10.80 8.85 -20.80
N ASN A 83 -11.23 8.80 -22.05
CA ASN A 83 -12.13 7.76 -22.54
C ASN A 83 -11.32 6.65 -23.22
N CYS A 84 -11.80 5.41 -23.18
CA CYS A 84 -11.12 4.33 -23.89
C CYS A 84 -11.01 4.65 -25.39
N THR A 85 -9.81 4.59 -25.97
CA THR A 85 -9.62 4.86 -27.41
C THR A 85 -10.07 3.67 -28.26
N ALA A 86 -9.88 2.46 -27.75
CA ALA A 86 -10.37 1.23 -28.32
C ALA A 86 -10.60 0.23 -27.19
N SER A 87 -11.81 -0.32 -27.13
CA SER A 87 -12.06 -1.51 -26.34
C SER A 87 -11.48 -2.72 -27.07
N ILE A 88 -10.65 -3.49 -26.38
CA ILE A 88 -10.11 -4.72 -26.97
C ILE A 88 -10.95 -5.91 -26.48
N THR A 89 -11.22 -5.97 -25.18
CA THR A 89 -11.97 -7.06 -24.52
C THR A 89 -12.56 -6.57 -23.19
N ASN A 90 -13.38 -7.39 -22.53
CA ASN A 90 -13.78 -7.18 -21.13
C ASN A 90 -12.61 -7.31 -20.13
N THR A 91 -11.38 -7.53 -20.57
CA THR A 91 -10.17 -7.61 -19.74
C THR A 91 -9.11 -6.56 -20.11
N SER A 92 -9.34 -5.77 -21.17
CA SER A 92 -8.32 -4.83 -21.65
C SER A 92 -8.87 -3.67 -22.47
N PHE A 93 -8.25 -2.51 -22.32
CA PHE A 93 -8.51 -1.32 -23.15
C PHE A 93 -7.21 -0.56 -23.42
N ARG A 94 -7.30 0.42 -24.33
CA ARG A 94 -6.17 1.27 -24.75
C ARG A 94 -6.45 2.74 -24.55
N HIS A 95 -5.39 3.49 -24.28
CA HIS A 95 -5.42 4.95 -24.34
C HIS A 95 -4.08 5.54 -24.74
N GLY A 96 -4.11 6.65 -25.49
CA GLY A 96 -2.90 7.33 -25.97
C GLY A 96 -1.96 7.76 -24.84
N ASN A 97 -2.49 8.29 -23.74
CA ASN A 97 -1.67 8.78 -22.62
C ASN A 97 -1.09 7.66 -21.73
N LEU A 98 -1.45 6.40 -21.98
CA LEU A 98 -0.78 5.24 -21.36
C LEU A 98 0.51 4.86 -22.10
N LYS A 99 0.73 5.42 -23.30
CA LYS A 99 1.94 5.22 -24.08
C LYS A 99 3.12 6.03 -23.52
N SER A 100 4.32 5.49 -23.64
CA SER A 100 5.57 6.22 -23.44
C SER A 100 6.07 6.72 -24.78
N SER A 101 5.96 8.02 -25.04
CA SER A 101 6.52 8.66 -26.25
C SER A 101 8.04 8.81 -26.21
N THR A 102 8.65 8.62 -25.03
CA THR A 102 10.10 8.66 -24.83
C THR A 102 10.62 7.24 -24.62
N TYR A 103 11.59 6.84 -25.43
CA TYR A 103 12.27 5.55 -25.26
C TYR A 103 12.90 5.44 -23.87
N GLY A 104 12.69 4.32 -23.18
CA GLY A 104 13.28 4.04 -21.86
C GLY A 104 12.72 4.82 -20.66
N LYS A 105 11.83 5.80 -20.84
CA LYS A 105 11.26 6.57 -19.72
C LYS A 105 10.43 5.71 -18.76
N TYR A 106 9.69 4.75 -19.30
CA TYR A 106 8.88 3.80 -18.54
C TYR A 106 9.10 2.37 -19.05
N PRO A 107 9.37 1.39 -18.17
CA PRO A 107 9.41 -0.03 -18.56
C PRO A 107 8.10 -0.46 -19.23
N THR A 108 8.14 -1.52 -20.04
CA THR A 108 6.96 -2.02 -20.78
C THR A 108 5.74 -2.26 -19.88
N SER A 109 5.96 -2.75 -18.65
CA SER A 109 4.93 -3.04 -17.66
C SER A 109 4.79 -1.97 -16.56
N TYR A 110 5.11 -0.70 -16.84
CA TYR A 110 5.12 0.37 -15.83
C TYR A 110 3.82 0.52 -15.04
N TRP A 111 2.66 0.33 -15.67
CA TRP A 111 1.35 0.49 -14.99
C TRP A 111 0.94 -0.73 -14.15
N LYS A 112 1.73 -1.81 -14.15
CA LYS A 112 1.45 -3.02 -13.37
C LYS A 112 1.39 -2.67 -11.88
N TYR A 113 0.41 -3.24 -11.17
CA TYR A 113 0.08 -2.94 -9.76
C TYR A 113 -0.55 -1.56 -9.51
N GLY A 114 -0.84 -0.79 -10.55
CA GLY A 114 -1.78 0.31 -10.48
C GLY A 114 -3.23 -0.18 -10.45
N SER A 115 -4.17 0.76 -10.33
CA SER A 115 -5.61 0.50 -10.41
C SER A 115 -6.25 1.26 -11.56
N VAL A 116 -7.35 0.70 -12.07
CA VAL A 116 -8.24 1.35 -13.04
C VAL A 116 -9.58 1.54 -12.38
N HIS A 117 -10.10 2.76 -12.45
CA HIS A 117 -11.43 3.12 -11.99
C HIS A 117 -12.25 3.54 -13.20
N ILE A 118 -13.38 2.89 -13.44
CA ILE A 118 -14.32 3.34 -14.46
C ILE A 118 -15.24 4.41 -13.85
N THR A 119 -15.16 5.63 -14.37
CA THR A 119 -15.87 6.80 -13.83
C THR A 119 -17.13 7.15 -14.59
N THR A 120 -17.22 6.77 -15.86
CA THR A 120 -18.41 7.01 -16.70
C THR A 120 -18.59 5.88 -17.70
N GLY A 121 -19.81 5.73 -18.21
CA GLY A 121 -20.14 4.72 -19.20
C GLY A 121 -20.26 3.31 -18.60
N THR A 122 -20.04 2.30 -19.44
CA THR A 122 -20.26 0.90 -19.10
C THR A 122 -18.92 0.17 -19.00
N PRO A 123 -18.61 -0.55 -17.91
CA PRO A 123 -19.34 -0.67 -16.63
C PRO A 123 -18.98 0.44 -15.64
N LEU A 124 -19.98 1.16 -15.10
CA LEU A 124 -19.77 2.22 -14.13
C LEU A 124 -19.27 1.68 -12.77
N ASN A 125 -18.34 2.40 -12.12
CA ASN A 125 -17.79 2.12 -10.79
C ASN A 125 -16.97 0.83 -10.66
N ASP A 126 -16.63 0.19 -11.77
CA ASP A 126 -15.74 -0.97 -11.75
C ASP A 126 -14.31 -0.53 -11.40
N ILE A 127 -13.76 -1.10 -10.33
CA ILE A 127 -12.36 -0.91 -9.92
C ILE A 127 -11.59 -2.22 -10.06
N LYS A 128 -10.54 -2.21 -10.88
CA LYS A 128 -9.71 -3.40 -11.16
C LYS A 128 -8.23 -3.09 -11.00
N LEU A 129 -7.48 -4.11 -10.54
CA LEU A 129 -6.03 -4.06 -10.49
C LEU A 129 -5.44 -4.35 -11.88
N ILE A 130 -4.37 -3.64 -12.23
CA ILE A 130 -3.66 -3.83 -13.49
C ILE A 130 -2.69 -5.01 -13.37
N ALA A 131 -2.99 -6.08 -14.11
CA ALA A 131 -2.18 -7.30 -14.15
C ALA A 131 -0.95 -7.13 -15.05
N SER A 132 -1.11 -6.44 -16.18
CA SER A 132 -0.01 -6.12 -17.09
C SER A 132 -0.31 -4.84 -17.88
N SER A 133 0.73 -4.26 -18.46
CA SER A 133 0.60 -3.11 -19.34
C SER A 133 1.64 -3.19 -20.46
N ASN A 134 1.39 -2.45 -21.53
CA ASN A 134 2.31 -2.26 -22.63
C ASN A 134 2.38 -0.76 -22.93
N THR A 135 3.49 -0.13 -22.52
CA THR A 135 3.74 1.30 -22.71
C THR A 135 4.06 1.68 -24.17
N VAL A 136 4.26 0.72 -25.08
CA VAL A 136 4.41 0.99 -26.53
C VAL A 136 3.04 1.18 -27.17
N THR A 137 2.11 0.27 -26.90
CA THR A 137 0.75 0.30 -27.46
C THR A 137 -0.23 1.12 -26.63
N GLY A 138 0.09 1.39 -25.36
CA GLY A 138 -0.80 2.06 -24.40
C GLY A 138 -1.96 1.16 -23.96
N SER A 139 -1.78 -0.17 -24.02
CA SER A 139 -2.77 -1.14 -23.55
C SER A 139 -2.50 -1.56 -22.12
N ILE A 140 -3.57 -1.80 -21.37
CA ILE A 140 -3.51 -2.45 -20.06
C ILE A 140 -4.42 -3.67 -20.04
N THR A 141 -4.04 -4.64 -19.21
CA THR A 141 -4.83 -5.84 -18.96
C THR A 141 -5.14 -5.93 -17.48
N VAL A 142 -6.40 -6.20 -17.17
CA VAL A 142 -6.96 -6.29 -15.82
C VAL A 142 -7.73 -7.59 -15.64
N ALA A 143 -8.17 -7.88 -14.41
CA ALA A 143 -9.22 -8.85 -14.19
C ALA A 143 -10.53 -8.41 -14.87
N THR A 144 -11.35 -9.37 -15.27
CA THR A 144 -12.58 -9.14 -16.04
C THR A 144 -13.44 -8.03 -15.44
N PHE A 145 -13.73 -7.02 -16.27
CA PHE A 145 -14.74 -6.01 -16.01
C PHE A 145 -16.13 -6.62 -16.07
N THR A 146 -17.07 -6.05 -15.31
CA THR A 146 -18.46 -6.50 -15.25
C THR A 146 -19.15 -6.44 -16.62
N ALA A 147 -18.71 -5.52 -17.48
CA ALA A 147 -19.08 -5.44 -18.88
C ALA A 147 -17.88 -4.97 -19.72
N THR A 148 -17.94 -5.15 -21.03
CA THR A 148 -16.87 -4.68 -21.93
C THR A 148 -16.85 -3.15 -21.96
N PRO A 149 -15.72 -2.49 -21.63
CA PRO A 149 -15.57 -1.05 -21.80
C PRO A 149 -15.87 -0.65 -23.25
N THR A 150 -16.32 0.58 -23.49
CA THR A 150 -16.60 1.10 -24.84
C THR A 150 -15.80 2.39 -25.04
N THR A 151 -15.85 2.97 -26.24
CA THR A 151 -15.20 4.26 -26.50
C THR A 151 -15.78 5.43 -25.71
N ASN A 152 -16.97 5.26 -25.13
CA ASN A 152 -17.61 6.25 -24.25
C ASN A 152 -17.35 5.97 -22.76
N THR A 153 -16.57 4.94 -22.44
CA THR A 153 -16.24 4.60 -21.06
C THR A 153 -15.08 5.47 -20.58
N GLY A 154 -15.37 6.38 -19.64
CA GLY A 154 -14.37 7.21 -18.99
C GLY A 154 -13.69 6.46 -17.85
N PHE A 155 -12.39 6.68 -17.71
CA PHE A 155 -11.60 6.01 -16.70
C PHE A 155 -10.60 6.95 -16.02
N ILE A 156 -10.11 6.49 -14.87
CA ILE A 156 -8.93 7.01 -14.18
C ILE A 156 -8.00 5.82 -13.94
N VAL A 157 -6.77 5.91 -14.46
CA VAL A 157 -5.70 4.95 -14.21
C VAL A 157 -4.72 5.54 -13.22
N PHE A 158 -4.52 4.88 -12.09
CA PHE A 158 -3.48 5.22 -11.13
C PHE A 158 -2.19 4.48 -11.49
N ALA A 159 -1.06 5.19 -11.49
CA ALA A 159 0.27 4.55 -11.54
C ALA A 159 0.48 3.66 -10.30
N PRO A 160 1.34 2.63 -10.36
CA PRO A 160 1.65 1.87 -9.15
C PRO A 160 2.26 2.79 -8.09
N ILE A 161 1.93 2.49 -6.83
CA ILE A 161 2.49 3.20 -5.70
C ILE A 161 4.00 3.02 -5.61
N ASP A 162 4.68 4.03 -5.06
CA ASP A 162 6.13 4.04 -4.90
C ASP A 162 6.62 2.77 -4.18
N LYS A 163 7.76 2.24 -4.64
CA LYS A 163 8.34 1.02 -4.07
C LYS A 163 8.64 1.20 -2.58
N ASN A 164 9.05 2.39 -2.14
CA ASN A 164 9.37 2.65 -0.75
C ASN A 164 8.16 2.52 0.17
N ILE A 165 6.96 2.91 -0.28
CA ILE A 165 5.74 2.77 0.53
C ILE A 165 5.38 1.27 0.68
N ARG A 166 5.48 0.51 -0.41
CA ARG A 166 5.28 -0.96 -0.38
C ARG A 166 6.28 -1.66 0.52
N ASN A 167 7.56 -1.32 0.37
CA ASN A 167 8.62 -1.85 1.20
C ASN A 167 8.44 -1.47 2.67
N ALA A 168 7.97 -0.25 2.96
CA ALA A 168 7.71 0.19 4.33
C ALA A 168 6.61 -0.64 5.00
N GLN A 169 5.55 -0.98 4.27
CA GLN A 169 4.53 -1.89 4.78
C GLN A 169 5.11 -3.28 5.06
N CYS A 170 5.97 -3.81 4.18
CA CYS A 170 6.67 -5.07 4.44
C CYS A 170 7.55 -4.97 5.70
N GLU A 171 8.36 -3.93 5.87
CA GLU A 171 9.19 -3.76 7.08
C GLU A 171 8.35 -3.65 8.35
N GLN A 172 7.21 -2.95 8.29
CA GLN A 172 6.29 -2.86 9.42
C GLN A 172 5.69 -4.23 9.75
N ALA A 173 5.29 -5.01 8.73
CA ALA A 173 4.78 -6.36 8.93
C ALA A 173 5.81 -7.28 9.60
N LEU A 174 7.07 -7.26 9.13
CA LEU A 174 8.15 -8.04 9.76
C LEU A 174 8.41 -7.58 11.19
N PHE A 175 8.34 -6.28 11.46
CA PHE A 175 8.50 -5.74 12.81
C PHE A 175 7.37 -6.18 13.74
N ILE A 176 6.11 -6.16 13.29
CA ILE A 176 4.98 -6.68 14.06
C ILE A 176 5.24 -8.14 14.44
N LEU A 177 5.68 -8.97 13.48
CA LEU A 177 5.95 -10.39 13.72
C LEU A 177 7.08 -10.63 14.73
N LYS A 178 8.20 -9.93 14.56
CA LYS A 178 9.34 -10.02 15.50
C LYS A 178 8.95 -9.60 16.92
N ASN A 179 8.00 -8.66 17.03
CA ASN A 179 7.51 -8.16 18.30
C ASN A 179 6.18 -8.80 18.73
N ALA A 180 5.69 -9.84 18.03
CA ALA A 180 4.41 -10.47 18.37
C ALA A 180 4.47 -11.11 19.77
N ASN A 181 5.63 -11.63 20.19
CA ASN A 181 5.82 -12.12 21.57
C ASN A 181 5.86 -10.99 22.62
N ILE A 182 6.11 -9.74 22.21
CA ILE A 182 6.02 -8.52 23.04
C ILE A 182 4.56 -8.13 23.26
N GLU A 183 3.57 -8.72 22.55
CA GLU A 183 2.15 -8.55 22.89
C GLU A 183 1.87 -8.87 24.36
N SER A 184 2.61 -9.79 24.99
CA SER A 184 2.54 -9.99 26.45
C SER A 184 2.90 -8.72 27.24
N LEU A 185 4.01 -8.05 26.89
CA LEU A 185 4.45 -6.77 27.48
C LEU A 185 3.50 -5.61 27.18
N TYR A 186 2.96 -5.54 25.96
CA TYR A 186 1.95 -4.55 25.60
C TYR A 186 0.62 -4.80 26.32
N ASN A 187 0.20 -6.05 26.50
CA ASN A 187 -0.96 -6.40 27.32
C ASN A 187 -0.75 -6.01 28.78
N TYR A 188 0.46 -6.15 29.34
CA TYR A 188 0.76 -5.64 30.68
C TYR A 188 0.72 -4.11 30.75
N ARG A 189 1.26 -3.40 29.75
CA ARG A 189 1.17 -1.94 29.65
C ARG A 189 -0.28 -1.47 29.50
N ASP A 190 -1.06 -2.10 28.63
CA ASP A 190 -2.46 -1.77 28.33
C ASP A 190 -3.38 -2.16 29.50
N ALA A 191 -2.99 -3.13 30.33
CA ALA A 191 -3.59 -3.42 31.63
C ALA A 191 -3.13 -2.44 32.75
N GLY A 192 -2.28 -1.46 32.44
CA GLY A 192 -1.85 -0.39 33.37
C GLY A 192 -0.60 -0.68 34.18
N ALA A 193 0.17 -1.74 33.88
CA ALA A 193 1.42 -2.03 34.57
C ALA A 193 2.52 -1.01 34.19
N ARG A 194 3.09 -0.34 35.19
CA ARG A 194 4.21 0.62 35.03
C ARG A 194 5.58 -0.05 35.04
N GLU A 195 5.64 -1.23 35.62
CA GLU A 195 6.83 -2.05 35.75
C GLU A 195 6.39 -3.51 35.71
N VAL A 196 7.08 -4.33 34.92
CA VAL A 196 6.83 -5.78 34.86
C VAL A 196 8.16 -6.47 35.07
N GLU A 197 8.15 -7.40 36.00
CA GLU A 197 9.28 -8.26 36.32
C GLU A 197 9.03 -9.61 35.65
N ILE A 198 9.88 -9.95 34.67
CA ILE A 198 9.81 -11.21 33.94
C ILE A 198 11.08 -11.98 34.29
N GLY A 199 10.96 -12.89 35.27
CA GLY A 199 12.12 -13.59 35.81
C GLY A 199 13.13 -12.59 36.39
N ASP A 200 14.37 -12.62 35.91
CA ASP A 200 15.46 -11.74 36.36
C ASP A 200 15.52 -10.39 35.61
N VAL A 201 14.58 -10.12 34.70
CA VAL A 201 14.58 -8.90 33.88
C VAL A 201 13.46 -7.96 34.33
N ARG A 202 13.84 -6.72 34.66
CA ARG A 202 12.93 -5.65 35.04
C ARG A 202 12.70 -4.70 33.88
N VAL A 203 11.46 -4.61 33.41
CA VAL A 203 11.05 -3.69 32.34
C VAL A 203 10.24 -2.56 32.95
N SER A 204 10.76 -1.33 32.87
CA SER A 204 10.04 -0.12 33.30
C SER A 204 9.48 0.62 32.08
N PHE A 205 8.18 0.95 32.12
CA PHE A 205 7.54 1.72 31.06
C PHE A 205 7.64 3.21 31.40
N GLY A 206 8.32 3.98 30.56
CA GLY A 206 8.42 5.43 30.73
C GLY A 206 7.04 6.09 30.66
N SER A 207 6.71 6.96 31.63
CA SER A 207 5.43 7.65 31.79
C SER A 207 5.06 8.63 30.68
N SER A 208 5.83 8.69 29.59
CA SER A 208 5.64 9.59 28.47
C SER A 208 5.50 8.80 27.18
N ALA A 209 4.41 8.06 27.05
CA ALA A 209 4.04 7.44 25.80
C ALA A 209 2.51 7.57 25.65
N SER A 210 2.08 8.65 25.00
CA SER A 210 0.90 8.57 24.14
C SER A 210 0.95 7.24 23.39
N ASP A 211 -0.15 6.50 23.33
CA ASP A 211 -0.41 5.21 22.67
C ASP A 211 0.17 5.07 21.24
N LYS A 212 1.49 5.18 21.10
CA LYS A 212 2.16 5.17 19.82
C LYS A 212 2.44 3.73 19.50
N ILE A 213 1.58 3.19 18.65
CA ILE A 213 1.83 2.00 17.82
C ILE A 213 3.33 1.98 17.47
N ALA A 214 4.01 0.90 17.82
CA ALA A 214 5.44 0.77 17.61
C ALA A 214 5.69 0.64 16.09
N ILE A 215 6.20 1.71 15.48
CA ILE A 215 6.56 1.72 14.06
C ILE A 215 8.02 1.29 13.88
N SER A 216 8.25 0.41 12.92
CA SER A 216 9.57 0.00 12.46
C SER A 216 10.43 1.22 12.07
N PRO A 217 11.66 1.35 12.61
CA PRO A 217 12.58 2.43 12.24
C PRO A 217 12.87 2.47 10.73
N GLU A 218 12.97 1.30 10.08
CA GLU A 218 13.20 1.19 8.64
C GLU A 218 11.97 1.61 7.84
N ALA A 219 10.76 1.22 8.27
CA ALA A 219 9.53 1.69 7.64
C ALA A 219 9.42 3.22 7.70
N ARG A 220 9.75 3.82 8.86
CA ARG A 220 9.75 5.29 9.03
C ARG A 220 10.78 5.96 8.13
N LYS A 221 11.96 5.38 7.98
CA LYS A 221 13.02 5.90 7.08
C LYS A 221 12.56 5.90 5.63
N LEU A 222 11.93 4.82 5.18
CA LEU A 222 11.37 4.71 3.83
C LEU A 222 10.23 5.72 3.59
N LEU A 223 9.38 5.95 4.58
CA LEU A 223 8.26 6.89 4.49
C LEU A 223 8.63 8.37 4.74
N SER A 224 9.86 8.65 5.19
CA SER A 224 10.31 9.97 5.62
C SER A 224 10.12 11.09 4.60
N ARG A 225 10.10 10.76 3.30
CA ARG A 225 9.82 11.70 2.22
C ARG A 225 8.37 12.22 2.23
N TRP A 226 7.41 11.39 2.61
CA TRP A 226 5.99 11.71 2.60
C TRP A 226 5.48 12.17 3.95
N ILE A 227 6.20 11.93 5.05
CA ILE A 227 5.81 12.38 6.39
C ILE A 227 6.08 13.88 6.52
N ARG A 228 5.08 14.65 7.00
CA ARG A 228 5.26 16.08 7.29
C ARG A 228 6.33 16.27 8.38
N LYS A 229 7.42 16.94 8.03
CA LYS A 229 8.45 17.32 9.00
C LYS A 229 7.91 18.42 9.91
N GLN A 230 7.78 18.11 11.20
CA GLN A 230 7.50 19.11 12.23
C GLN A 230 8.78 19.92 12.46
N VAL A 231 8.82 21.16 11.99
CA VAL A 231 9.90 22.08 12.36
C VAL A 231 9.60 22.55 13.79
N LYS A 232 10.39 22.06 14.76
CA LYS A 232 10.38 22.64 16.10
C LYS A 232 11.05 24.00 16.01
N VAL A 233 10.26 25.06 15.92
CA VAL A 233 10.77 26.41 16.09
C VAL A 233 11.07 26.58 17.58
N GLY A 234 12.34 26.50 17.95
CA GLY A 234 12.76 26.89 19.30
C GLY A 234 12.47 28.38 19.48
N ARG A 235 11.73 28.76 20.52
CA ARG A 235 11.71 30.15 20.96
C ARG A 235 13.16 30.53 21.35
N ALA A 236 13.72 31.51 20.65
CA ALA A 236 14.96 32.17 21.03
C ALA A 236 14.73 33.05 22.26
#